data_AF-A0A9P9RKE7-F1
#
_entry.id   AF-A0A9P9RKE7-F1
#
_cell.length_a   1.000
_cell.length_b   1.000
_cell.length_c   1.000
_cell.angle_alpha   90.00
_cell.angle_beta   90.00
_cell.angle_gamma   90.00
#
_symmetry.space_group_name_H-M   'P 1'
#
loop_
_entity.id
_entity.type
_entity.pdbx_description
1 polymer ?
#
loop_
_entity_poly.entity_id
_entity_poly.type
_entity_poly.pdbx_seq_one_letter_code
_entity_poly.pdbx_strand_id
1 'polypeptide(L)'
;MGGPNLEVFKFGMYIMFPIAIMYYYGTNLDKRFAVPDFWPKPEQTNRIPFDKEEIHSELERLRQRRMYLRSKRLEQEGGLGRGMGREREVVLEIRGCN
;
A
#
# COMPACT_ATOMS: atom_id res chain seq x y z
N MET A 1 30.13 28.01 46.32
CA MET A 1 29.50 26.69 46.24
C MET A 1 28.35 26.67 47.24
N GLY A 2 27.11 26.72 46.76
CA GLY A 2 25.94 26.66 47.64
C GLY A 2 25.87 25.29 48.30
N GLY A 3 25.70 25.28 49.62
CA GLY A 3 25.82 24.09 50.46
C GLY A 3 24.76 22.99 50.19
N PRO A 4 24.69 21.97 51.06
CA PRO A 4 23.95 20.72 50.83
C PRO A 4 22.45 20.90 50.47
N ASN A 5 21.84 22.04 50.79
CA ASN A 5 20.46 22.37 50.44
C ASN A 5 20.21 22.43 48.92
N LEU A 6 21.22 22.81 48.12
CA LEU A 6 21.10 22.84 46.66
C LEU A 6 21.15 21.44 46.03
N GLU A 7 21.86 20.50 46.66
CA GLU A 7 21.94 19.11 46.22
C GLU A 7 20.64 18.36 46.48
N VAL A 8 20.00 18.61 47.64
CA VAL A 8 18.68 18.04 47.97
C VAL A 8 17.59 18.54 47.03
N PHE A 9 17.61 19.82 46.66
CA PHE A 9 16.66 20.36 45.67
C PHE A 9 16.83 19.73 44.28
N LYS A 10 18.09 19.59 43.83
CA LYS A 10 18.42 18.97 42.55
C LYS A 10 18.01 17.48 42.51
N PHE A 11 18.26 16.76 43.60
CA PHE A 11 17.83 15.37 43.76
C PHE A 11 16.30 15.24 43.77
N GLY A 12 15.61 16.09 44.51
CA GLY A 12 14.14 16.15 44.54
C GLY A 12 13.56 16.44 43.15
N MET A 13 14.12 17.39 42.40
CA MET A 13 13.69 17.68 41.03
C MET A 13 13.89 16.48 40.09
N TYR A 14 15.03 15.79 40.19
CA TYR A 14 15.31 14.62 39.34
C TYR A 14 14.44 13.40 39.65
N ILE A 15 13.90 13.28 40.86
CA ILE A 15 12.95 12.21 41.19
C ILE A 15 11.51 12.64 40.88
N MET A 16 11.13 13.87 41.23
CA MET A 16 9.77 14.36 41.01
C MET A 16 9.44 14.57 39.53
N PHE A 17 10.41 15.01 38.72
CA PHE A 17 10.21 15.22 37.29
C PHE A 17 9.76 13.95 36.52
N PRO A 18 10.48 12.82 36.59
CA PRO A 18 10.06 11.59 35.92
C PRO A 18 8.78 11.03 36.53
N ILE A 19 8.59 11.07 37.86
CA ILE A 19 7.36 10.59 38.49
C ILE A 19 6.13 11.39 38.06
N ALA A 20 6.25 12.72 38.00
CA ALA A 20 5.15 13.60 37.57
C ALA A 20 4.80 13.40 36.10
N ILE A 21 5.81 13.29 35.21
CA ILE A 21 5.61 12.99 33.79
C ILE A 21 4.94 11.63 33.63
N MET A 22 5.40 10.62 34.37
CA MET A 22 4.84 9.28 34.29
C MET A 22 3.41 9.23 34.87
N TYR A 23 3.08 9.99 35.90
CA TYR A 23 1.71 10.08 36.41
C TYR A 23 0.76 10.79 35.42
N TYR A 24 1.22 11.90 34.83
CA TYR A 24 0.43 12.70 33.90
C TYR A 24 0.16 11.96 32.58
N TYR A 25 1.17 11.33 31.98
CA TYR A 25 1.02 10.58 30.73
C TYR A 25 0.61 9.12 30.97
N GLY A 26 1.13 8.46 32.01
CA GLY A 26 0.96 7.02 32.28
C GLY A 26 -0.49 6.58 32.55
N THR A 27 -1.34 7.47 33.07
CA THR A 27 -2.72 7.13 33.41
C THR A 27 -3.71 7.31 32.26
N ASN A 28 -3.32 8.00 31.18
CA ASN A 28 -4.23 8.40 30.09
C ASN A 28 -3.61 8.26 28.69
N LEU A 29 -2.61 7.39 28.50
CA LEU A 29 -2.02 7.13 27.17
C LEU A 29 -3.07 6.68 26.17
N ASP A 30 -3.92 5.73 26.57
CA ASP A 30 -4.86 5.07 25.66
C ASP A 30 -5.87 6.06 25.08
N LYS A 31 -6.43 6.96 25.89
CA LYS A 31 -7.37 7.99 25.41
C LYS A 31 -6.72 9.11 24.60
N ARG A 32 -5.42 9.39 24.80
CA ARG A 32 -4.71 10.48 24.12
C ARG A 32 -4.01 10.05 22.84
N PHE A 33 -3.61 8.79 22.74
CA PHE A 33 -2.87 8.24 21.61
C PHE A 33 -3.64 7.19 20.81
N ALA A 34 -4.82 6.76 21.24
CA ALA A 34 -5.67 5.93 20.39
C ALA A 34 -6.15 6.75 19.19
N VAL A 35 -5.80 6.27 17.99
CA VAL A 35 -6.34 6.80 16.75
C VAL A 35 -7.72 6.16 16.54
N PRO A 36 -8.82 6.94 16.58
CA PRO A 36 -10.13 6.40 16.24
C PRO A 36 -10.12 5.94 14.78
N ASP A 37 -10.74 4.79 14.50
CA ASP A 37 -10.81 4.18 13.17
C ASP A 37 -9.44 3.82 12.54
N PHE A 38 -8.43 3.44 13.36
CA PHE A 38 -7.13 2.96 12.84
C PHE A 38 -7.27 1.78 11.87
N TRP A 39 -8.20 0.87 12.15
CA TRP A 39 -8.49 -0.26 11.26
C TRP A 39 -9.63 0.10 10.31
N PRO A 40 -9.50 -0.16 9.00
CA PRO A 40 -10.58 0.02 8.05
C PRO A 40 -11.78 -0.82 8.50
N LYS A 41 -12.96 -0.20 8.46
CA LYS A 41 -14.21 -0.83 8.90
C LYS A 41 -14.42 -2.13 8.13
N PRO A 42 -15.01 -3.18 8.73
CA PRO A 42 -15.26 -4.46 8.04
C PRO A 42 -16.13 -4.32 6.78
N GLU A 43 -16.83 -3.19 6.62
CA GLU A 43 -17.55 -2.78 5.41
C GLU A 43 -16.64 -2.37 4.24
N GLN A 44 -15.45 -1.82 4.53
CA GLN A 44 -14.42 -1.48 3.54
C GLN A 44 -13.49 -2.67 3.24
N THR A 45 -13.57 -3.73 4.04
CA THR A 45 -12.80 -4.95 3.79
C THR A 45 -13.51 -5.78 2.73
N ASN A 46 -12.75 -6.35 1.81
CA ASN A 46 -13.26 -7.23 0.76
C ASN A 46 -14.03 -8.40 1.39
N ARG A 47 -15.35 -8.41 1.27
CA ARG A 47 -16.18 -9.53 1.72
C ARG A 47 -16.01 -10.66 0.72
N ILE A 48 -15.34 -11.73 1.15
CA ILE A 48 -15.22 -12.93 0.35
C ILE A 48 -16.62 -13.55 0.28
N PRO A 49 -17.19 -13.79 -0.92
CA PRO A 49 -18.51 -14.42 -1.03
C PRO A 49 -18.45 -15.81 -0.41
N PHE A 50 -19.40 -16.10 0.49
CA PHE A 50 -19.47 -17.37 1.22
C PHE A 50 -20.36 -18.41 0.52
N ASP A 51 -21.24 -17.98 -0.38
CA ASP A 51 -22.14 -18.85 -1.13
C ASP A 51 -21.50 -19.38 -2.42
N LYS A 52 -21.60 -20.70 -2.63
CA LYS A 52 -20.96 -21.39 -3.77
C LYS A 52 -21.42 -20.85 -5.13
N GLU A 53 -22.70 -20.55 -5.28
CA GLU A 53 -23.27 -20.05 -6.53
C GLU A 53 -22.73 -18.65 -6.88
N GLU A 54 -22.63 -17.77 -5.90
CA GLU A 54 -22.05 -16.43 -6.05
C GLU A 54 -20.55 -16.52 -6.40
N ILE A 55 -19.81 -17.42 -5.74
CA ILE A 55 -18.40 -17.69 -6.06
C ILE A 55 -18.23 -18.11 -7.53
N HIS A 56 -19.09 -18.98 -8.05
CA HIS A 56 -19.01 -19.43 -9.44
C HIS A 56 -19.26 -18.28 -10.43
N SER A 57 -20.26 -17.43 -10.18
CA SER A 57 -20.56 -16.28 -11.04
C SER A 57 -19.42 -15.24 -11.08
N GLU A 58 -18.83 -14.91 -9.92
CA GLU A 58 -17.70 -13.97 -9.84
C GLU A 58 -16.42 -14.58 -10.45
N LEU A 59 -16.22 -15.91 -10.32
CA LEU A 59 -15.12 -16.61 -10.96
C LEU A 59 -15.21 -16.57 -12.49
N GLU A 60 -16.41 -16.74 -13.05
CA GLU A 60 -16.66 -16.63 -14.49
C GLU A 60 -16.39 -15.21 -15.00
N ARG A 61 -16.88 -14.20 -14.28
CA ARG A 61 -16.60 -12.78 -14.57
C ARG A 61 -15.10 -12.49 -14.56
N LEU A 62 -14.36 -12.99 -13.57
CA LEU A 62 -12.91 -12.82 -13.48
C LEU A 62 -12.16 -13.56 -14.61
N ARG A 63 -12.62 -14.75 -15.00
CA ARG A 63 -12.05 -15.50 -16.14
C ARG A 63 -12.25 -14.75 -17.45
N GLN A 64 -13.46 -14.22 -17.71
CA GLN A 64 -13.75 -13.42 -18.89
C GLN A 64 -12.86 -12.16 -18.94
N ARG A 65 -12.69 -11.47 -17.82
CA ARG A 65 -11.80 -10.30 -17.72
C ARG A 65 -10.35 -10.66 -18.03
N ARG A 66 -9.85 -11.80 -17.53
CA ARG A 66 -8.48 -12.29 -17.83
C ARG A 66 -8.31 -12.61 -19.31
N MET A 67 -9.29 -13.29 -19.92
CA MET A 67 -9.24 -13.64 -21.34
C MET A 67 -9.24 -12.40 -22.23
N TYR A 68 -10.07 -11.40 -21.92
CA TYR A 68 -10.11 -10.12 -22.63
C TYR A 68 -8.79 -9.34 -22.52
N LEU A 69 -8.20 -9.25 -21.33
CA LEU A 69 -6.89 -8.60 -21.15
C LEU A 69 -5.76 -9.35 -21.85
N ARG A 70 -5.87 -10.68 -21.96
CA ARG A 70 -4.92 -11.51 -22.71
C ARG A 70 -5.06 -11.30 -24.21
N SER A 71 -6.28 -11.29 -24.75
CA SER A 71 -6.51 -11.04 -26.19
C SER A 71 -6.02 -9.65 -26.58
N LYS A 72 -6.32 -8.63 -25.77
CA LYS A 72 -5.86 -7.26 -26.00
C LYS A 72 -4.33 -7.14 -26.02
N ARG A 73 -3.61 -7.87 -25.17
CA ARG A 73 -2.14 -7.91 -25.20
C ARG A 73 -1.60 -8.58 -26.46
N LEU A 74 -2.19 -9.71 -26.85
CA LEU A 74 -1.80 -10.43 -28.07
C LEU A 74 -2.08 -9.61 -29.34
N GLU A 75 -3.17 -8.84 -29.39
CA GLU A 75 -3.47 -7.91 -30.49
C GLU A 75 -2.44 -6.77 -30.58
N GLN A 76 -2.01 -6.23 -29.45
CA GLN A 76 -0.98 -5.20 -29.39
C GLN A 76 0.40 -5.74 -29.82
N GLU A 77 0.77 -6.93 -29.35
CA GLU A 77 2.02 -7.61 -29.73
C GLU A 77 2.01 -8.04 -31.22
N GLY A 78 0.88 -8.54 -31.72
CA GLY A 78 0.70 -8.91 -33.13
C GLY A 78 0.65 -7.70 -34.08
N GLY A 79 0.13 -6.56 -33.62
CA GLY A 79 0.14 -5.30 -34.36
C GLY A 79 1.55 -4.71 -34.50
N LEU A 80 2.36 -4.79 -33.43
CA LEU A 80 3.76 -4.34 -33.43
C LEU A 80 4.64 -5.18 -34.37
N GLY A 81 4.43 -6.50 -34.43
CA GLY A 81 5.14 -7.38 -35.37
C GLY A 81 4.81 -7.11 -36.86
N ARG A 82 3.58 -6.69 -37.16
CA ARG A 82 3.11 -6.42 -38.54
C ARG A 82 3.59 -5.07 -39.11
N GLY A 83 4.00 -4.14 -38.25
CA GLY A 83 4.62 -2.86 -38.62
C GLY A 83 6.10 -3.01 -38.96
N MET A 84 6.86 -3.70 -38.11
CA MET A 84 8.29 -3.98 -38.33
C MET A 84 8.57 -4.85 -39.57
N GLY A 85 7.65 -5.77 -39.92
CA GLY A 85 7.78 -6.58 -41.15
C GLY A 85 7.65 -5.75 -42.43
N ARG A 86 6.66 -4.84 -42.49
CA ARG A 86 6.45 -3.95 -43.64
C ARG A 86 7.55 -2.90 -43.79
N GLU A 87 8.05 -2.34 -42.69
CA GLU A 87 9.19 -1.41 -42.76
C GLU A 87 10.47 -2.08 -43.24
N ARG A 88 10.74 -3.34 -42.84
CA ARG A 88 11.91 -4.09 -43.30
C ARG A 88 11.81 -4.46 -44.78
N GLU A 89 10.62 -4.82 -45.26
CA GLU A 89 10.37 -5.13 -46.68
C GLU A 89 10.58 -3.89 -47.56
N VAL A 90 10.02 -2.74 -47.18
CA VAL A 90 10.20 -1.47 -47.91
C VAL A 90 11.66 -0.99 -47.90
N VAL A 91 12.38 -1.12 -46.79
CA VAL A 91 13.80 -0.73 -46.70
C VAL A 91 14.70 -1.63 -47.56
N LEU A 92 14.40 -2.92 -47.65
CA LEU A 92 15.14 -3.86 -48.51
C LEU A 92 14.86 -3.60 -50.00
N GLU A 93 13.61 -3.29 -50.35
CA GLU A 93 13.23 -2.94 -51.72
C GLU A 93 13.95 -1.67 -52.22
N ILE A 94 14.06 -0.64 -51.36
CA ILE A 94 14.82 0.59 -51.68
C ILE A 94 16.32 0.30 -51.81
N ARG A 95 16.88 -0.61 -51.01
CA ARG A 95 18.31 -0.99 -51.09
C ARG A 95 18.66 -1.90 -52.27
N GLY A 96 17.68 -2.57 -52.87
CA GLY A 96 17.88 -3.44 -54.04
C GLY A 96 17.79 -2.72 -55.40
N CYS A 97 17.40 -1.44 -55.41
CA CYS A 97 17.18 -0.65 -56.63
C CYS A 97 18.31 0.37 -56.95
N ASN A 98 19.49 0.26 -56.36
CA ASN A 98 20.65 1.11 -56.68
C ASN A 98 21.87 0.28 -57.08
#